data_AF-A0A497ME61-F1
#
_entry.id   AF-A0A497ME61-F1
#
_cell.length_a   1.000
_cell.length_b   1.000
_cell.length_c   1.000
_cell.angle_alpha   90.00
_cell.angle_beta   90.00
_cell.angle_gamma   90.00
#
_symmetry.space_group_name_H-M   'P 1'
#
loop_
_entity.id
_entity.type
_entity.pdbx_description
1 polymer ?
#
loop_
_entity_poly.entity_id
_entity_poly.type
_entity_poly.pdbx_seq_one_letter_code
_entity_poly.pdbx_strand_id
1 'polypeptide(L)'
;MSIRETRAFEAFTALIIALLVIVLAIFSTGMVSLLSSIKYAPPLTLEKYPFFLWTYRGLDVLAQGFLLLATVLGVVALLREDEGPGVEEEPVVEEEEEG
;
A
#
# COMPACT_ATOMS: atom_id res chain seq x y z
N MET A 1 -22.64 2.22 -17.29
CA MET A 1 -22.74 2.28 -15.82
C MET A 1 -24.17 2.72 -15.47
N SER A 2 -24.88 1.91 -14.68
CA SER A 2 -26.29 2.13 -14.34
C SER A 2 -26.46 3.21 -13.26
N ILE A 3 -27.55 3.98 -13.28
CA ILE A 3 -27.90 5.00 -12.26
C ILE A 3 -27.92 4.40 -10.83
N ARG A 4 -28.15 3.09 -10.72
CA ARG A 4 -28.09 2.36 -9.44
C ARG A 4 -26.65 2.16 -8.94
N GLU A 5 -25.70 1.97 -9.84
CA GLU A 5 -24.28 1.78 -9.53
C GLU A 5 -23.64 3.09 -9.07
N THR A 6 -24.01 4.23 -9.68
CA THR A 6 -23.51 5.55 -9.27
C THR A 6 -23.98 5.93 -7.87
N ARG A 7 -25.27 5.71 -7.56
CA ARG A 7 -25.82 5.94 -6.20
C ARG A 7 -25.20 5.01 -5.15
N ALA A 8 -24.90 3.76 -5.50
CA ALA A 8 -24.22 2.84 -4.60
C ALA A 8 -22.77 3.28 -4.32
N PHE A 9 -22.06 3.74 -5.35
CA PHE A 9 -20.71 4.29 -5.21
C PHE A 9 -20.68 5.57 -4.38
N GLU A 10 -21.63 6.48 -4.58
CA GLU A 10 -21.78 7.71 -3.78
C GLU A 10 -22.07 7.39 -2.31
N ALA A 11 -22.99 6.45 -2.04
CA ALA A 11 -23.32 6.03 -0.68
C ALA A 11 -22.13 5.35 0.02
N PHE A 12 -21.40 4.49 -0.71
CA PHE A 12 -20.18 3.87 -0.21
C PHE A 12 -19.10 4.92 0.11
N THR A 13 -18.89 5.87 -0.79
CA THR A 13 -17.92 6.96 -0.60
C THR A 13 -18.29 7.82 0.61
N ALA A 14 -19.57 8.19 0.74
CA ALA A 14 -20.07 8.94 1.89
C ALA A 14 -19.87 8.18 3.21
N LEU A 15 -20.09 6.86 3.20
CA LEU A 15 -19.89 6.01 4.37
C LEU A 15 -18.41 5.94 4.78
N ILE A 16 -17.49 5.81 3.81
CA ILE A 16 -16.05 5.82 4.07
C ILE A 16 -15.60 7.18 4.62
N ILE A 17 -16.08 8.29 4.06
CA ILE A 17 -15.77 9.64 4.56
C ILE A 17 -16.31 9.82 5.99
N ALA A 18 -17.55 9.40 6.26
CA ALA A 18 -18.13 9.49 7.59
C ALA A 18 -17.32 8.67 8.61
N LEU A 19 -16.91 7.45 8.24
CA LEU A 19 -16.08 6.60 9.08
C LEU A 19 -14.71 7.22 9.34
N LEU A 20 -14.08 7.82 8.33
CA LEU A 20 -12.82 8.56 8.47
C LEU A 20 -12.97 9.74 9.44
N VAL A 21 -14.02 10.53 9.31
CA VAL A 21 -14.28 11.67 10.21
C VAL A 21 -14.48 11.20 11.65
N ILE A 22 -15.22 10.12 11.87
CA ILE A 22 -15.42 9.53 13.21
C ILE A 22 -14.08 9.09 13.81
N VAL A 23 -13.26 8.39 13.04
CA VAL A 23 -11.91 7.96 13.48
C VAL A 23 -11.06 9.18 13.83
N LEU A 24 -11.01 10.20 12.96
CA LEU A 24 -10.26 11.43 13.23
C LEU A 24 -10.77 12.16 14.48
N ALA A 25 -12.08 12.21 14.71
CA ALA A 25 -12.66 12.85 15.89
C ALA A 25 -12.26 12.14 17.19
N ILE A 26 -12.35 10.81 17.22
CA ILE A 26 -11.95 9.98 18.37
C ILE A 26 -10.46 10.19 18.68
N PHE A 27 -9.61 10.11 17.66
CA PHE A 27 -8.17 10.26 17.85
C PHE A 27 -7.74 11.71 18.15
N SER A 28 -8.40 12.71 17.58
CA SER A 28 -8.07 14.13 17.84
C SER A 28 -8.31 14.53 19.29
N THR A 29 -9.37 14.02 19.91
CA THR A 29 -9.69 14.30 21.32
C THR A 29 -8.62 13.72 22.24
N GLY A 30 -8.14 12.51 21.95
CA GLY A 30 -6.99 11.92 22.65
C GLY A 30 -5.67 12.67 22.38
N MET A 31 -5.49 13.18 21.17
CA MET A 31 -4.28 13.88 20.74
C MET A 31 -4.13 15.27 21.39
N VAL A 32 -5.22 16.02 21.58
CA VAL A 32 -5.19 17.32 22.30
C VAL A 32 -4.81 17.13 23.78
N SER A 33 -5.33 16.08 24.41
CA SER A 33 -4.98 15.70 25.79
C SER A 33 -3.50 15.26 25.88
N LEU A 34 -3.02 14.49 24.90
CA LEU A 34 -1.63 14.07 24.82
C LEU A 34 -0.68 15.26 24.60
N LEU A 35 -0.99 16.14 23.64
CA LEU A 35 -0.20 17.33 23.29
C LEU A 35 -0.11 18.35 24.44
N SER A 36 -1.17 18.52 25.22
CA SER A 36 -1.15 19.40 26.40
C SER A 36 -0.36 18.81 27.58
N SER A 37 -0.14 17.50 27.60
CA SER A 37 0.68 16.78 28.61
C SER A 37 2.18 16.70 28.22
N ILE A 38 2.52 16.90 26.95
CA ILE A 38 3.92 16.92 26.45
C ILE A 38 4.58 18.27 26.80
N LYS A 39 4.81 18.53 28.10
CA LYS A 39 5.75 19.60 28.49
C LYS A 39 7.20 19.10 28.59
N TYR A 40 7.42 17.80 28.79
CA TYR A 40 8.76 17.20 28.87
C TYR A 40 8.70 15.67 28.59
N ALA A 41 8.19 15.27 27.43
CA ALA A 41 8.37 13.89 26.99
C ALA A 41 9.84 13.74 26.51
N PRO A 42 10.69 12.92 27.17
CA PRO A 42 12.03 12.66 26.68
C PRO A 42 11.93 12.09 25.25
N PRO A 43 12.90 12.37 24.36
CA PRO A 43 12.86 11.89 22.99
C PRO A 43 12.64 10.37 22.97
N LEU A 44 11.70 9.91 22.14
CA LEU A 44 11.50 8.50 21.87
C LEU A 44 12.72 8.00 21.10
N THR A 45 13.71 7.47 21.83
CA THR A 45 14.88 6.81 21.26
C THR A 45 14.67 5.30 21.25
N LEU A 46 15.21 4.63 20.23
CA LEU A 46 15.18 3.17 20.15
C LEU A 46 15.98 2.52 21.29
N GLU A 47 17.02 3.20 21.80
CA GLU A 47 17.78 2.76 22.98
C GLU A 47 16.88 2.64 24.21
N LYS A 48 15.97 3.61 24.39
CA LYS A 48 15.05 3.64 25.54
C LYS A 48 13.84 2.74 25.33
N TYR A 49 13.38 2.58 24.09
CA TYR A 49 12.20 1.80 23.74
C TYR A 49 12.50 0.87 22.54
N PRO A 50 13.25 -0.23 22.75
CA PRO A 50 13.74 -1.08 21.65
C PRO A 50 12.62 -1.76 20.86
N PHE A 51 11.46 -1.98 21.48
CA PHE A 51 10.31 -2.62 20.84
C PHE A 51 9.30 -1.64 20.23
N PHE A 52 9.53 -0.33 20.33
CA PHE A 52 8.55 0.68 19.91
C PHE A 52 8.11 0.52 18.45
N LEU A 53 9.07 0.27 17.55
CA LEU A 53 8.79 0.07 16.13
C LEU A 53 7.90 -1.15 15.89
N TRP A 54 8.16 -2.26 16.57
CA TRP A 54 7.38 -3.49 16.40
C TRP A 54 6.00 -3.41 17.06
N THR A 55 5.91 -2.78 18.23
CA THR A 55 4.65 -2.71 19.00
C THR A 55 3.67 -1.68 18.46
N TYR A 56 4.16 -0.53 18.00
CA TYR A 56 3.29 0.60 17.61
C TYR A 56 3.36 0.96 16.13
N ARG A 57 4.46 0.60 15.45
CA ARG A 57 4.67 0.87 14.02
C ARG A 57 4.94 -0.40 13.21
N GLY A 58 4.53 -1.57 13.71
CA GLY A 58 4.87 -2.86 13.09
C GLY A 58 4.35 -2.96 11.66
N LEU A 59 3.15 -2.43 11.39
CA LEU A 59 2.57 -2.42 10.05
C LEU A 59 3.37 -1.55 9.06
N ASP A 60 3.88 -0.40 9.51
CA ASP A 60 4.73 0.50 8.72
C ASP A 60 6.07 -0.18 8.41
N VAL A 61 6.70 -0.83 9.40
CA VAL A 61 7.92 -1.62 9.22
C VAL A 61 7.73 -2.77 8.23
N LEU A 62 6.60 -3.50 8.32
CA LEU A 62 6.26 -4.58 7.37
C LEU A 62 6.06 -4.03 5.96
N ALA A 63 5.33 -2.93 5.80
CA ALA A 63 5.11 -2.29 4.51
C ALA A 63 6.43 -1.81 3.89
N GLN A 64 7.30 -1.17 4.68
CA GLN A 64 8.63 -0.75 4.24
C GLN A 64 9.50 -1.95 3.83
N GLY A 65 9.48 -3.04 4.61
CA GLY A 65 10.18 -4.28 4.27
C GLY A 65 9.69 -4.88 2.95
N PHE A 66 8.38 -4.88 2.72
CA PHE A 66 7.78 -5.34 1.47
C PHE A 66 8.20 -4.44 0.28
N LEU A 67 8.21 -3.12 0.44
CA LEU A 67 8.66 -2.20 -0.60
C LEU A 67 10.13 -2.42 -0.98
N LEU A 68 11.00 -2.66 0.01
CA LEU A 68 12.39 -2.99 -0.24
C LEU A 68 12.52 -4.31 -1.01
N LEU A 69 11.77 -5.35 -0.61
CA LEU A 69 11.75 -6.63 -1.30
C LEU A 69 11.28 -6.47 -2.76
N ALA A 70 10.17 -5.77 -2.98
CA ALA A 70 9.65 -5.49 -4.32
C ALA A 70 10.67 -4.73 -5.19
N THR A 71 11.37 -3.78 -4.59
CA THR A 71 12.44 -3.02 -5.26
C THR A 71 13.57 -3.94 -5.71
N VAL A 72 14.06 -4.81 -4.82
CA VAL A 72 15.12 -5.77 -5.12
C VAL A 72 14.67 -6.71 -6.23
N LEU A 73 13.47 -7.27 -6.15
CA LEU A 73 12.93 -8.15 -7.19
C LEU A 73 12.80 -7.44 -8.55
N GLY A 74 12.36 -6.17 -8.55
CA GLY A 74 12.31 -5.37 -9.77
C GLY A 74 13.69 -5.16 -10.38
N VAL A 75 14.70 -4.82 -9.58
CA VAL A 75 16.09 -4.68 -10.05
C VAL A 75 16.63 -6.01 -10.58
N VAL A 76 16.39 -7.11 -9.88
CA VAL A 76 16.81 -8.45 -10.33
C VAL A 76 16.13 -8.82 -11.65
N ALA A 77 14.84 -8.51 -11.80
CA ALA A 77 14.13 -8.75 -13.05
C ALA A 77 14.72 -7.94 -14.23
N LEU A 78 15.14 -6.69 -13.99
CA LEU A 78 15.79 -5.86 -15.01
C LEU A 78 17.21 -6.32 -15.37
N LEU A 79 17.91 -6.94 -14.41
CA LEU A 79 19.27 -7.46 -14.59
C LEU A 79 19.29 -8.93 -14.98
N ARG A 80 18.13 -9.57 -15.08
CA ARG A 80 18.03 -10.92 -15.60
C ARG A 80 18.48 -10.88 -17.05
N GLU A 81 19.60 -11.52 -17.35
CA GLU A 81 19.92 -11.87 -18.73
C GLU A 81 18.76 -12.74 -19.22
N ASP A 82 17.98 -12.21 -20.16
CA ASP A 82 16.98 -13.01 -20.85
C ASP A 82 17.70 -14.19 -21.48
N GLU A 83 17.37 -15.40 -21.03
CA GLU A 83 17.59 -16.57 -21.86
C GLU A 83 16.77 -16.37 -23.16
N GLY A 84 17.41 -15.81 -24.18
CA GLY A 84 17.07 -16.03 -25.58
C GLY A 84 16.70 -14.78 -26.41
N PRO A 85 17.46 -14.44 -27.47
CA PRO A 85 16.94 -13.61 -28.55
C PRO A 85 15.87 -14.40 -29.31
N GLY A 86 14.67 -13.83 -29.47
CA GLY A 86 13.67 -14.32 -30.43
C GLY A 86 12.70 -15.38 -29.92
N VAL A 87 11.90 -15.09 -28.90
CA VAL A 87 10.51 -15.58 -28.92
C VAL A 87 9.77 -14.67 -29.92
N GLU A 88 10.08 -14.88 -31.20
CA GLU A 88 9.17 -14.51 -32.26
C GLU A 88 7.89 -15.29 -31.95
N GLU A 89 6.79 -14.59 -31.69
CA GLU A 89 5.48 -15.22 -31.82
C GLU A 89 5.43 -15.76 -33.25
N GLU A 90 5.59 -17.07 -33.43
CA GLU A 90 5.45 -17.68 -34.74
C GLU A 90 4.08 -17.26 -35.27
N PRO A 91 4.00 -16.47 -36.36
CA PRO A 91 2.73 -16.12 -36.93
C PRO A 91 2.08 -17.43 -37.38
N VAL A 92 0.93 -17.77 -36.79
CA VAL A 92 0.10 -18.87 -37.27
C VAL A 92 -0.26 -18.55 -38.72
N VAL A 93 0.41 -19.21 -39.65
CA VAL A 93 0.02 -19.19 -41.06
C VAL A 93 -1.22 -20.07 -41.15
N GLU A 94 -2.38 -19.43 -41.29
CA GLU A 94 -3.58 -20.13 -41.72
C GLU A 94 -3.30 -20.59 -43.16
N GLU A 95 -3.11 -21.90 -43.36
CA GLU A 95 -3.15 -22.48 -44.70
C GLU A 95 -4.57 -22.25 -45.23
N GLU A 96 -4.72 -21.35 -46.20
CA GLU A 96 -5.92 -21.32 -47.03
C GLU A 96 -5.99 -22.67 -47.75
N GLU A 97 -6.96 -23.51 -47.36
CA GLU A 97 -7.37 -24.68 -48.14
C GLU A 97 -7.84 -24.19 -49.53
N GLU A 98 -6.94 -24.21 -50.51
CA GLU A 98 -7.32 -24.18 -51.92
C GLU A 98 -7.81 -25.58 -52.36
N GLY A 99 -9.11 -25.70 -52.63
CA GLY A 99 -9.63 -26.67 -53.62
C GLY A 99 -10.54 -27.77 -53.11
#